data_AF-G3CGX0-F1
#
_entry.id   AF-G3CGX0-F1
#
_cell.length_a   1.000
_cell.length_b   1.000
_cell.length_c   1.000
_cell.angle_alpha   90.00
_cell.angle_beta   90.00
_cell.angle_gamma   90.00
#
_symmetry.space_group_name_H-M   'P 1'
#
loop_
_entity.id
_entity.type
_entity.pdbx_description
1 polymer ?
#
loop_
_entity_poly.entity_id
_entity_poly.type
_entity_poly.pdbx_seq_one_letter_code
_entity_poly.pdbx_strand_id
1 'polypeptide(L)'
;PPSHPLIGGHEGVGIIVAIGDHTAASPVKLGDRVGIKWLADSCLSCEYCRRGYEMNCPNVKLSGYTTDGTFSEYVVSFVNHVTPIPESLDSAGAASILCAGVTTYKALKVSNTKVGDWVALPGAGGGLGHLAVQYAKAMGLKVIAIDSGAAKEKLVKSLGADAWVDFKT
;
A
#
# COMPACT_ATOMS: atom_id res chain seq x y z
N PRO A 1 3.61 7.52 20.37
CA PRO A 1 4.39 8.66 19.82
C PRO A 1 5.62 8.10 19.09
N PRO A 2 6.15 8.78 18.06
CA PRO A 2 7.38 8.33 17.42
C PRO A 2 8.53 8.32 18.43
N SER A 3 9.36 7.28 18.38
CA SER A 3 10.62 7.24 19.13
C SER A 3 11.63 8.16 18.46
N HIS A 4 12.57 8.75 19.21
CA HIS A 4 13.65 9.55 18.64
C HIS A 4 15.00 9.12 19.24
N PRO A 5 16.07 8.97 18.43
CA PRO A 5 16.11 9.07 16.96
C PRO A 5 15.31 7.95 16.26
N LEU A 6 14.94 8.16 14.99
CA LEU A 6 14.13 7.23 14.18
C LEU A 6 14.47 7.35 12.69
N ILE A 7 14.66 6.22 12.03
CA ILE A 7 14.78 6.12 10.57
C ILE A 7 13.37 6.10 9.97
N GLY A 8 13.08 6.99 9.02
CA GLY A 8 11.78 7.05 8.34
C GLY A 8 11.57 5.99 7.25
N GLY A 9 10.43 6.06 6.57
CA GLY A 9 10.10 5.24 5.40
C GLY A 9 9.35 3.94 5.72
N HIS A 10 8.39 3.57 4.86
CA HIS A 10 7.55 2.37 5.00
C HIS A 10 7.10 1.78 3.67
N GLU A 11 7.92 1.99 2.63
CA GLU A 11 7.68 1.56 1.24
C GLU A 11 8.94 0.87 0.69
N GLY A 12 9.60 0.07 1.53
CA GLY A 12 10.87 -0.57 1.20
C GLY A 12 10.65 -1.91 0.51
N VAL A 13 11.43 -2.20 -0.53
CA VAL A 13 11.50 -3.50 -1.20
C VAL A 13 12.93 -4.00 -1.16
N GLY A 14 13.13 -5.24 -0.73
CA GLY A 14 14.46 -5.82 -0.57
C GLY A 14 14.45 -7.33 -0.55
N ILE A 15 15.58 -7.91 -0.14
CA ILE A 15 15.80 -9.36 -0.05
C ILE A 15 16.10 -9.68 1.42
N ILE A 16 15.56 -10.79 1.91
CA ILE A 16 15.87 -11.29 3.25
C ILE A 16 17.31 -11.81 3.28
N VAL A 17 18.21 -11.10 3.96
CA VAL A 17 19.64 -11.45 4.09
C VAL A 17 19.99 -12.14 5.40
N ALA A 18 19.13 -12.02 6.41
CA ALA A 18 19.26 -12.67 7.72
C ALA A 18 17.86 -12.95 8.28
N ILE A 19 17.71 -14.03 9.04
CA ILE A 19 16.44 -14.42 9.65
C ILE A 19 16.70 -14.94 11.07
N GLY A 20 15.85 -14.59 12.03
CA GLY A 20 16.07 -14.95 13.44
C GLY A 20 15.78 -16.43 13.72
N ASP A 21 16.59 -17.05 14.59
CA ASP A 21 16.55 -18.50 14.89
C ASP A 21 15.16 -19.04 15.25
N HIS A 22 14.34 -18.24 15.93
CA HIS A 22 12.98 -18.62 16.37
C HIS A 22 11.88 -18.35 15.32
N THR A 23 12.25 -18.19 14.04
CA THR A 23 11.30 -17.94 12.95
C THR A 23 11.33 -19.02 11.86
N ALA A 24 11.81 -20.23 12.18
CA ALA A 24 11.90 -21.35 11.24
C ALA A 24 10.56 -21.76 10.59
N ALA A 25 9.42 -21.53 11.27
CA ALA A 25 8.08 -21.79 10.74
C ALA A 25 7.44 -20.57 10.05
N SER A 26 8.20 -19.51 9.78
CA SER A 26 7.66 -18.29 9.18
C SER A 26 7.29 -18.47 7.71
N PRO A 27 6.40 -17.61 7.15
CA PRO A 27 5.97 -17.73 5.76
C PRO A 27 7.03 -17.31 4.73
N VAL A 28 8.21 -16.89 5.18
CA VAL A 28 9.31 -16.38 4.34
C VAL A 28 10.64 -17.02 4.76
N LYS A 29 11.64 -16.98 3.87
CA LYS A 29 12.98 -17.53 4.10
C LYS A 29 14.08 -16.62 3.55
N LEU A 30 15.33 -16.93 3.91
CA LEU A 30 16.51 -16.27 3.34
C LEU A 30 16.45 -16.29 1.81
N GLY A 31 16.77 -15.15 1.19
CA GLY A 31 16.73 -14.96 -0.26
C GLY A 31 15.36 -14.57 -0.82
N ASP A 32 14.27 -14.66 -0.05
CA ASP A 32 12.97 -14.19 -0.53
C ASP A 32 12.97 -12.67 -0.73
N ARG A 33 12.33 -12.24 -1.83
CA ARG A 33 12.10 -10.83 -2.12
C ARG A 33 10.82 -10.36 -1.45
N VAL A 34 10.93 -9.36 -0.58
CA VAL A 34 9.83 -8.89 0.27
C VAL A 34 9.74 -7.38 0.33
N GLY A 35 8.55 -6.88 0.66
CA GLY A 35 8.25 -5.48 0.91
C GLY A 35 7.88 -5.24 2.38
N ILE A 36 8.31 -4.10 2.90
CA ILE A 36 7.97 -3.56 4.22
C ILE A 36 6.97 -2.43 4.02
N LYS A 37 5.81 -2.56 4.67
CA LYS A 37 4.67 -1.63 4.58
C LYS A 37 4.59 -0.77 5.84
N TRP A 38 3.57 0.09 5.91
CA TRP A 38 3.22 0.83 7.12
C TRP A 38 3.01 -0.06 8.36
N LEU A 39 2.28 -1.17 8.22
CA LEU A 39 2.12 -2.17 9.29
C LEU A 39 3.41 -2.96 9.47
N ALA A 40 4.16 -2.67 10.53
CA ALA A 40 5.34 -3.45 10.88
C ALA A 40 4.95 -4.71 11.66
N ASP A 41 4.07 -4.58 12.66
CA ASP A 41 3.72 -5.68 13.56
C ASP A 41 2.33 -5.49 14.18
N SER A 42 1.73 -6.60 14.63
CA SER A 42 0.49 -6.61 15.39
C SER A 42 0.47 -7.79 16.36
N CYS A 43 -0.43 -7.80 17.35
CA CYS A 43 -0.42 -8.87 18.36
C CYS A 43 -1.01 -10.21 17.88
N LEU A 44 -1.64 -10.24 16.70
CA LEU A 44 -2.28 -11.41 16.08
C LEU A 44 -3.34 -12.13 16.94
N SER A 45 -3.76 -11.54 18.06
CA SER A 45 -4.56 -12.22 19.09
C SER A 45 -5.72 -11.40 19.64
N CYS A 46 -5.77 -10.09 19.42
CA CYS A 46 -6.90 -9.23 19.81
C CYS A 46 -8.10 -9.39 18.86
N GLU A 47 -9.25 -8.79 19.22
CA GLU A 47 -10.48 -8.87 18.41
C GLU A 47 -10.29 -8.37 16.97
N TYR A 48 -9.49 -7.32 16.77
CA TYR A 48 -9.25 -6.75 15.44
C TYR A 48 -8.39 -7.68 14.60
N CYS A 49 -7.29 -8.19 15.16
CA CYS A 49 -6.42 -9.13 14.46
C CYS A 49 -7.17 -10.42 14.08
N ARG A 50 -7.96 -10.98 14.99
CA ARG A 50 -8.76 -12.20 14.71
C ARG A 50 -9.83 -12.00 13.64
N ARG A 51 -10.18 -10.75 13.32
CA ARG A 51 -11.12 -10.38 12.25
C ARG A 51 -10.42 -9.92 10.96
N GLY A 52 -9.08 -9.95 10.90
CA GLY A 52 -8.31 -9.46 9.74
C GLY A 52 -8.24 -7.93 9.64
N TYR A 53 -8.33 -7.24 10.78
CA TYR A 53 -8.16 -5.79 10.92
C TYR A 53 -6.91 -5.48 11.75
N GLU A 54 -5.79 -6.13 11.47
CA GLU A 54 -4.52 -5.99 12.19
C GLU A 54 -4.05 -4.53 12.28
N MET A 55 -4.41 -3.71 11.31
CA MET A 55 -4.13 -2.28 11.28
C MET A 55 -4.77 -1.49 12.43
N ASN A 56 -5.83 -2.04 13.03
CA ASN A 56 -6.55 -1.48 14.18
C ASN A 56 -6.10 -2.11 15.51
N CYS A 57 -5.03 -2.91 15.52
CA CYS A 57 -4.50 -3.53 16.73
C CYS A 57 -4.06 -2.46 17.76
N PRO A 58 -4.43 -2.60 19.05
CA PRO A 58 -3.98 -1.66 20.09
C PRO A 58 -2.47 -1.72 20.35
N ASN A 59 -1.83 -2.84 20.00
CA ASN A 59 -0.38 -3.07 20.11
C ASN A 59 0.30 -3.01 18.73
N VAL A 60 -0.25 -2.21 17.80
CA VAL A 60 0.32 -2.08 16.45
C VAL A 60 1.71 -1.44 16.50
N LYS A 61 2.63 -1.93 15.66
CA LYS A 61 3.89 -1.25 15.35
C LYS A 61 3.89 -0.78 13.91
N LEU A 62 4.47 0.39 13.69
CA LEU A 62 4.43 1.12 12.43
C LEU A 62 5.84 1.43 11.94
N SER A 63 6.19 0.94 10.75
CA SER A 63 7.49 1.16 10.13
C SER A 63 7.71 2.64 9.83
N GLY A 64 8.89 3.15 10.17
CA GLY A 64 9.21 4.56 10.01
C GLY A 64 8.43 5.51 10.92
N TYR A 65 7.81 4.98 11.98
CA TYR A 65 7.04 5.77 12.95
C TYR A 65 7.24 5.30 14.40
N THR A 66 6.85 4.07 14.75
CA THR A 66 7.12 3.50 16.09
C THR A 66 8.28 2.52 16.11
N THR A 67 8.78 2.12 14.93
CA THR A 67 9.98 1.33 14.72
C THR A 67 10.74 1.93 13.54
N ASP A 68 12.05 1.71 13.46
CA ASP A 68 12.84 2.15 12.31
C ASP A 68 12.25 1.65 10.98
N GLY A 69 12.35 2.51 9.98
CA GLY A 69 11.77 2.36 8.67
C GLY A 69 12.77 2.00 7.59
N THR A 70 12.37 2.27 6.35
CA THR A 70 13.04 1.76 5.14
C THR A 70 14.00 2.75 4.49
N PHE A 71 14.26 3.91 5.09
CA PHE A 71 15.27 4.88 4.62
C PHE A 71 16.68 4.49 5.10
N SER A 72 17.05 3.23 4.87
CA SER A 72 18.34 2.63 5.22
C SER A 72 18.66 1.49 4.26
N GLU A 73 19.93 1.09 4.19
CA GLU A 73 20.36 -0.06 3.37
C GLU A 73 19.86 -1.39 3.94
N TYR A 74 19.70 -1.47 5.26
CA TYR A 74 19.18 -2.63 5.99
C TYR A 74 18.18 -2.19 7.06
N VAL A 75 17.17 -3.01 7.29
CA VAL A 75 16.12 -2.78 8.29
C VAL A 75 15.64 -4.12 8.85
N VAL A 76 15.39 -4.16 10.16
CA VAL A 76 14.77 -5.31 10.82
C VAL A 76 13.26 -5.19 10.69
N SER A 77 12.59 -6.28 10.28
CA SER A 77 11.13 -6.34 10.17
C SER A 77 10.60 -7.67 10.67
N PHE A 78 9.27 -7.80 10.71
CA PHE A 78 8.57 -8.93 11.32
C PHE A 78 8.09 -9.89 10.25
N VAL A 79 8.52 -11.15 10.33
CA VAL A 79 8.29 -12.19 9.32
C VAL A 79 6.81 -12.43 8.98
N ASN A 80 5.89 -12.12 9.90
CA ASN A 80 4.45 -12.28 9.69
C ASN A 80 3.80 -11.11 8.92
N HIS A 81 4.50 -9.99 8.73
CA HIS A 81 3.94 -8.75 8.18
C HIS A 81 4.70 -8.22 6.95
N VAL A 82 5.88 -8.76 6.65
CA VAL A 82 6.53 -8.55 5.34
C VAL A 82 5.68 -9.13 4.22
N THR A 83 5.76 -8.53 3.04
CA THR A 83 4.92 -8.89 1.89
C THR A 83 5.77 -9.50 0.80
N PRO A 84 5.57 -10.77 0.40
CA PRO A 84 6.25 -11.33 -0.76
C PRO A 84 5.99 -10.48 -2.01
N ILE A 85 7.03 -10.12 -2.75
CA ILE A 85 6.90 -9.32 -3.97
C ILE A 85 7.16 -10.21 -5.20
N PRO A 86 6.21 -10.32 -6.13
CA PRO A 86 6.38 -11.11 -7.36
C PRO A 86 7.63 -10.69 -8.14
N GLU A 87 8.35 -11.66 -8.72
CA GLU A 87 9.54 -11.39 -9.56
C GLU A 87 9.21 -10.52 -10.77
N SER A 88 8.00 -10.68 -11.32
CA SER A 88 7.52 -9.92 -12.48
C SER A 88 7.23 -8.44 -12.19
N LEU A 89 7.28 -8.00 -10.93
CA LEU A 89 7.01 -6.62 -10.53
C LEU A 89 8.30 -5.96 -10.05
N ASP A 90 8.73 -4.92 -10.76
CA ASP A 90 9.94 -4.17 -10.43
C ASP A 90 9.84 -3.50 -9.04
N SER A 91 10.97 -3.18 -8.43
CA SER A 91 11.00 -2.68 -7.05
C SER A 91 10.40 -1.29 -6.89
N ALA A 92 10.51 -0.43 -7.90
CA ALA A 92 9.96 0.92 -7.83
C ALA A 92 8.43 0.88 -7.89
N GLY A 93 7.87 0.09 -8.82
CA GLY A 93 6.43 -0.16 -8.89
C GLY A 93 5.88 -0.84 -7.64
N ALA A 94 6.58 -1.86 -7.13
CA ALA A 94 6.20 -2.53 -5.89
C ALA A 94 6.19 -1.59 -4.68
N ALA A 95 7.20 -0.73 -4.52
CA ALA A 95 7.29 0.22 -3.41
C ALA A 95 6.04 1.10 -3.32
N SER A 96 5.59 1.69 -4.43
CA SER A 96 4.38 2.51 -4.45
C SER A 96 3.10 1.73 -4.10
N ILE A 97 3.05 0.42 -4.38
CA ILE A 97 1.91 -0.43 -4.05
C ILE A 97 1.83 -0.69 -2.53
N LEU A 98 2.96 -0.73 -1.83
CA LEU A 98 3.03 -1.04 -0.39
C LEU A 98 2.33 0.00 0.50
N CYS A 99 2.10 1.22 0.00
CA CYS A 99 1.32 2.26 0.68
C CYS A 99 0.17 2.80 -0.18
N ALA A 100 0.48 3.53 -1.25
CA ALA A 100 -0.53 4.19 -2.09
C ALA A 100 -1.46 3.16 -2.76
N GLY A 101 -0.89 2.06 -3.27
CA GLY A 101 -1.67 1.02 -3.93
C GLY A 101 -2.61 0.28 -2.98
N VAL A 102 -2.09 -0.24 -1.86
CA VAL A 102 -2.92 -0.95 -0.86
C VAL A 102 -4.00 -0.04 -0.25
N THR A 103 -3.69 1.25 -0.04
CA THR A 103 -4.64 2.24 0.49
C THR A 103 -5.82 2.43 -0.47
N THR A 104 -5.53 2.66 -1.75
CA THR A 104 -6.57 2.92 -2.75
C THR A 104 -7.36 1.66 -3.08
N TYR A 105 -6.71 0.51 -3.16
CA TYR A 105 -7.38 -0.79 -3.32
C TYR A 105 -8.33 -1.08 -2.16
N LYS A 106 -7.90 -0.86 -0.90
CA LYS A 106 -8.77 -1.05 0.27
C LYS A 106 -9.95 -0.07 0.25
N ALA A 107 -9.71 1.20 -0.09
CA ALA A 107 -10.76 2.21 -0.21
C ALA A 107 -11.85 1.81 -1.22
N LEU A 108 -11.44 1.31 -2.39
CA LEU A 108 -12.37 0.78 -3.40
C LEU A 108 -13.15 -0.43 -2.87
N LYS A 109 -12.49 -1.38 -2.21
CA LYS A 109 -13.18 -2.55 -1.63
C LYS A 109 -14.23 -2.18 -0.58
N VAL A 110 -13.94 -1.20 0.29
CA VAL A 110 -14.89 -0.79 1.34
C VAL A 110 -15.96 0.18 0.84
N SER A 111 -15.83 0.71 -0.38
CA SER A 111 -16.92 1.45 -1.05
C SER A 111 -18.12 0.55 -1.38
N ASN A 112 -17.95 -0.78 -1.32
CA ASN A 112 -18.96 -1.80 -1.62
C ASN A 112 -19.56 -1.73 -3.04
N THR A 113 -18.91 -1.00 -3.95
CA THR A 113 -19.25 -0.96 -5.37
C THR A 113 -19.18 -2.34 -6.02
N LYS A 114 -19.99 -2.54 -7.05
CA LYS A 114 -20.06 -3.74 -7.89
C LYS A 114 -19.58 -3.42 -9.30
N VAL A 115 -19.24 -4.45 -10.07
CA VAL A 115 -18.85 -4.31 -11.47
C VAL A 115 -19.92 -3.50 -12.22
N GLY A 116 -19.48 -2.47 -12.96
CA GLY A 116 -20.35 -1.56 -13.69
C GLY A 116 -20.82 -0.32 -12.92
N ASP A 117 -20.68 -0.30 -11.59
CA ASP A 117 -20.97 0.89 -10.77
C ASP A 117 -19.99 2.02 -11.10
N TRP A 118 -20.44 3.25 -10.83
CA TRP A 118 -19.62 4.44 -10.91
C TRP A 118 -18.89 4.71 -9.58
N VAL A 119 -17.63 5.10 -9.66
CA VAL A 119 -16.85 5.64 -8.55
C VAL A 119 -16.29 7.01 -8.91
N ALA A 120 -16.48 7.98 -8.02
CA ALA A 120 -15.88 9.30 -8.12
C ALA A 120 -14.58 9.34 -7.34
N LEU A 121 -13.50 9.82 -7.98
CA LEU A 121 -12.15 9.87 -7.42
C LEU A 121 -11.64 11.32 -7.36
N PRO A 122 -11.84 12.03 -6.24
CA PRO A 122 -11.18 13.32 -5.98
C PRO A 122 -9.66 13.16 -5.86
N GLY A 123 -8.91 14.01 -6.57
CA GLY A 123 -7.46 13.92 -6.65
C GLY A 123 -6.96 12.80 -7.56
N ALA A 124 -7.76 12.40 -8.57
CA ALA A 124 -7.47 11.27 -9.45
C ALA A 124 -6.12 11.38 -10.20
N GLY A 125 -5.59 12.58 -10.43
CA GLY A 125 -4.31 12.77 -11.10
C GLY A 125 -3.10 12.84 -10.16
N GLY A 126 -3.30 12.62 -8.85
CA GLY A 126 -2.24 12.62 -7.84
C GLY A 126 -1.55 11.27 -7.64
N GLY A 127 -0.63 11.20 -6.66
CA GLY A 127 0.15 10.00 -6.35
C GLY A 127 -0.69 8.78 -5.99
N LEU A 128 -1.73 8.94 -5.16
CA LEU A 128 -2.69 7.86 -4.87
C LEU A 128 -3.72 7.72 -6.00
N GLY A 129 -4.27 8.84 -6.46
CA GLY A 129 -5.40 8.87 -7.37
C GLY A 129 -5.16 8.10 -8.67
N HIS A 130 -3.97 8.21 -9.25
CA HIS A 130 -3.68 7.54 -10.53
C HIS A 130 -3.63 6.01 -10.38
N LEU A 131 -3.26 5.50 -9.19
CA LEU A 131 -3.38 4.07 -8.87
C LEU A 131 -4.84 3.68 -8.62
N ALA A 132 -5.62 4.53 -7.94
CA ALA A 132 -7.04 4.30 -7.71
C ALA A 132 -7.83 4.18 -9.03
N VAL A 133 -7.51 5.01 -10.04
CA VAL A 133 -8.09 4.90 -11.38
C VAL A 133 -7.82 3.50 -11.95
N GLN A 134 -6.55 3.07 -11.96
CA GLN A 134 -6.16 1.76 -12.51
C GLN A 134 -6.83 0.59 -11.77
N TYR A 135 -6.83 0.61 -10.43
CA TYR A 135 -7.51 -0.43 -9.64
C TYR A 135 -9.02 -0.46 -9.90
N ALA A 136 -9.67 0.71 -9.96
CA ALA A 136 -11.10 0.78 -10.26
C ALA A 136 -11.42 0.19 -11.64
N LYS A 137 -10.61 0.49 -12.66
CA LYS A 137 -10.77 -0.10 -14.01
C LYS A 137 -10.53 -1.61 -14.00
N ALA A 138 -9.49 -2.08 -13.31
CA ALA A 138 -9.22 -3.52 -13.16
C ALA A 138 -10.34 -4.25 -12.40
N MET A 139 -11.04 -3.57 -11.49
CA MET A 139 -12.23 -4.07 -10.77
C MET A 139 -13.53 -3.98 -11.59
N GLY A 140 -13.48 -3.50 -12.84
CA GLY A 140 -14.65 -3.38 -13.72
C GLY A 140 -15.57 -2.20 -13.38
N LEU A 141 -15.07 -1.18 -12.69
CA LEU A 141 -15.82 0.03 -12.35
C LEU A 141 -15.74 1.08 -13.47
N LYS A 142 -16.71 2.00 -13.44
CA LYS A 142 -16.67 3.25 -14.21
C LYS A 142 -16.13 4.37 -13.34
N VAL A 143 -15.25 5.19 -13.87
CA VAL A 143 -14.46 6.15 -13.10
C VAL A 143 -14.79 7.58 -13.53
N ILE A 144 -15.22 8.39 -12.56
CA ILE A 144 -15.24 9.85 -12.68
C ILE A 144 -13.97 10.38 -12.00
N ALA A 145 -13.02 10.85 -12.81
CA ALA A 145 -11.81 11.47 -12.31
C ALA A 145 -12.05 12.95 -12.03
N ILE A 146 -11.80 13.39 -10.79
CA ILE A 146 -11.97 14.78 -10.37
C ILE A 146 -10.60 15.32 -9.96
N ASP A 147 -10.06 16.26 -10.71
CA ASP A 147 -8.82 16.97 -10.37
C ASP A 147 -8.80 18.31 -11.14
N SER A 148 -7.65 18.95 -11.36
CA SER A 148 -7.53 20.12 -12.21
C SER A 148 -6.23 20.10 -13.02
N GLY A 149 -6.28 20.66 -14.23
CA GLY A 149 -5.12 20.84 -15.09
C GLY A 149 -4.93 19.75 -16.16
N ALA A 150 -4.59 20.19 -17.38
CA ALA A 150 -4.55 19.37 -18.59
C ALA A 150 -3.60 18.15 -18.51
N ALA A 151 -2.48 18.27 -17.79
CA ALA A 151 -1.53 17.16 -17.64
C ALA A 151 -2.15 15.99 -16.87
N LYS A 152 -2.91 16.29 -15.81
CA LYS A 152 -3.59 15.28 -15.00
C LYS A 152 -4.79 14.70 -15.72
N GLU A 153 -5.56 15.53 -16.44
CA GLU A 153 -6.64 15.07 -17.31
C GLU A 153 -6.11 14.05 -18.34
N LYS A 154 -5.01 14.38 -19.02
CA LYS A 154 -4.37 13.47 -19.98
C LYS A 154 -3.93 12.16 -19.31
N LEU A 155 -3.32 12.25 -18.13
CA LEU A 155 -2.89 11.08 -17.36
C LEU A 155 -4.08 10.16 -17.03
N VAL A 156 -5.11 10.66 -16.35
CA VAL A 156 -6.23 9.82 -15.89
C VAL A 156 -7.04 9.24 -17.04
N LYS A 157 -7.19 9.98 -18.15
CA LYS A 157 -7.79 9.45 -19.39
C LYS A 157 -6.97 8.30 -19.98
N SER A 158 -5.64 8.44 -20.02
CA SER A 158 -4.76 7.37 -20.49
C SER A 158 -4.80 6.11 -19.60
N LEU A 159 -5.15 6.28 -18.32
CA LEU A 159 -5.33 5.19 -17.35
C LEU A 159 -6.76 4.60 -17.36
N GLY A 160 -7.65 5.11 -18.23
CA GLY A 160 -8.97 4.55 -18.46
C GLY A 160 -10.12 5.23 -17.71
N ALA A 161 -9.95 6.45 -17.18
CA ALA A 161 -11.05 7.21 -16.60
C ALA A 161 -12.16 7.46 -17.66
N ASP A 162 -13.41 7.20 -17.29
CA ASP A 162 -14.57 7.31 -18.19
C ASP A 162 -15.11 8.74 -18.27
N ALA A 163 -14.93 9.54 -17.22
CA ALA A 163 -15.31 10.94 -17.16
C ALA A 163 -14.26 11.78 -16.42
N TRP A 164 -14.22 13.08 -16.73
CA TRP A 164 -13.34 14.07 -16.11
C TRP A 164 -14.16 15.25 -15.61
N VAL A 165 -13.84 15.75 -14.42
CA VAL A 165 -14.37 16.98 -13.85
C VAL A 165 -13.20 17.84 -13.42
N ASP A 166 -13.03 19.01 -14.05
CA ASP A 166 -12.08 20.02 -13.56
C ASP A 166 -12.77 20.86 -12.48
N PHE A 167 -12.33 20.78 -11.23
CA PHE A 167 -12.99 21.50 -10.14
C PHE A 167 -12.81 23.03 -10.19
N LYS A 168 -12.02 23.56 -11.14
CA LYS A 168 -11.83 25.00 -11.34
C LYS A 168 -12.78 25.62 -12.37
N THR A 169 -13.54 24.84 -13.12
CA THR A 169 -14.43 25.31 -14.20
C THR A 169 -15.80 24.67 -14.09
#